data_AF-A0A2J1DRD8-F1
#
_entry.id   AF-A0A2J1DRD8-F1
#
_cell.length_a   1.000
_cell.length_b   1.000
_cell.length_c   1.000
_cell.angle_alpha   90.00
_cell.angle_beta   90.00
_cell.angle_gamma   90.00
#
_symmetry.space_group_name_H-M   'P 1'
#
loop_
_entity.id
_entity.type
_entity.pdbx_description
1 polymer ?
#
loop_
_entity_poly.entity_id
_entity_poly.type
_entity_poly.pdbx_seq_one_letter_code
_entity_poly.pdbx_strand_id
1 'polypeptide(L)'
;MTAKGLYQKNGNRYLIQNPPSMPLTQKEMDGIYGLDFERTQHPYYQKQGAVKALETIRFSIQSHRGCYGECNFCAIAMHEGRTVQWRSPESILAEAQKLARYPDFKGYIQDIGGPTANMYGFECEKKLKEGACQDKRCLYPQVCPYLKVNHHKQLEMLKKVRSVAGVKKVFASSGIRYDLLLSDRQYGEQYLKELVQHYISGQMKVAPEHTETAVLNRMGKPGISLLLRFKELFDRMNKKFGKEQFLTYYLIAAHPGCTRSDMQKLKRFTRDNLRINPEQVQIFLPAPSTYSSLMYCTGIDPFSKKPVFVEKDPQNKDQQKNIAVAKQPPSPVPSRRPRPRRTP
;
A
#
# COMPACT_ATOMS: atom_id res chain seq x y z
N MET A 1 14.04 2.28 19.63
CA MET A 1 14.39 1.28 18.60
C MET A 1 14.00 -0.11 19.10
N THR A 2 13.34 -0.95 18.31
CA THR A 2 12.89 -2.30 18.75
C THR A 2 13.73 -3.45 18.21
N ALA A 3 14.51 -3.23 17.16
CA ALA A 3 15.41 -4.23 16.60
C ALA A 3 16.75 -4.26 17.36
N LYS A 4 17.28 -5.47 17.56
CA LYS A 4 18.61 -5.71 18.14
C LYS A 4 19.55 -6.21 17.06
N GLY A 5 20.85 -5.98 17.23
CA GLY A 5 21.86 -6.58 16.36
C GLY A 5 21.80 -8.10 16.44
N LEU A 6 22.05 -8.77 15.30
CA LEU A 6 22.12 -10.22 15.21
C LEU A 6 23.51 -10.62 14.74
N TYR A 7 23.99 -11.78 15.20
CA TYR A 7 25.19 -12.39 14.66
C TYR A 7 24.98 -13.89 14.46
N GLN A 8 25.56 -14.43 13.39
CA GLN A 8 25.53 -15.85 13.07
C GLN A 8 26.93 -16.33 12.74
N LYS A 9 27.42 -17.36 13.45
CA LYS A 9 28.67 -18.04 13.09
C LYS A 9 28.43 -18.82 11.78
N ASN A 10 29.27 -18.57 10.79
CA ASN A 10 29.28 -19.27 9.51
C ASN A 10 30.72 -19.72 9.19
N GLY A 11 31.01 -21.01 9.39
CA GLY A 11 32.37 -21.54 9.32
C GLY A 11 33.30 -20.87 10.34
N ASN A 12 34.37 -20.24 9.84
CA ASN A 12 35.36 -19.50 10.63
C ASN A 12 35.08 -17.98 10.75
N ARG A 13 33.90 -17.50 10.30
CA ARG A 13 33.53 -16.08 10.33
C ARG A 13 32.19 -15.87 11.04
N TYR A 14 31.91 -14.62 11.40
CA TYR A 14 30.61 -14.19 11.87
C TYR A 14 29.96 -13.26 10.85
N LEU A 15 28.73 -13.56 10.47
CA LEU A 15 27.86 -12.60 9.77
C LEU A 15 27.21 -11.71 10.83
N ILE A 16 27.47 -10.41 10.78
CA ILE A 16 26.89 -9.42 11.70
C ILE A 16 25.84 -8.60 10.97
N GLN A 17 24.62 -8.59 11.50
CA GLN A 17 23.57 -7.66 11.11
C GLN A 17 23.46 -6.56 12.17
N ASN A 18 23.93 -5.36 11.80
CA ASN A 18 23.84 -4.18 12.66
C ASN A 18 22.37 -3.78 12.91
N PRO A 19 22.06 -3.16 14.06
CA PRO A 19 20.75 -2.56 14.26
C PRO A 19 20.46 -1.49 13.19
N PRO A 20 19.18 -1.27 12.83
CA PRO A 20 18.82 -0.24 11.87
C PRO A 20 19.13 1.15 12.42
N SER A 21 19.33 2.12 11.52
CA SER A 21 19.46 3.53 11.92
C SER A 21 18.16 4.05 12.55
N MET A 22 18.28 5.09 13.37
CA MET A 22 17.10 5.80 13.86
C MET A 22 16.36 6.48 12.71
N PRO A 23 15.03 6.67 12.83
CA PRO A 23 14.26 7.52 11.92
C PRO A 23 14.91 8.89 11.76
N LEU A 24 14.94 9.40 10.52
CA LEU A 24 15.38 10.75 10.23
C LEU A 24 14.47 11.76 10.91
N THR A 25 15.07 12.83 11.41
CA THR A 25 14.35 14.03 11.80
C THR A 25 13.73 14.70 10.57
N GLN A 26 12.71 15.53 10.79
CA GLN A 26 12.09 16.30 9.70
C GLN A 26 13.12 17.18 8.97
N LYS A 27 14.06 17.79 9.71
CA LYS A 27 15.14 18.60 9.14
C LYS A 27 16.07 17.79 8.23
N GLU A 28 16.44 16.57 8.63
CA GLU A 28 17.26 15.69 7.80
C GLU A 28 16.52 15.24 6.54
N MET A 29 15.23 14.91 6.65
CA MET A 29 14.43 14.59 5.48
C MET A 29 14.32 15.78 4.52
N ASP A 30 14.03 16.97 5.04
CA ASP A 30 13.97 18.19 4.25
C ASP A 30 15.31 18.48 3.55
N GLY A 31 16.43 18.21 4.24
CA GLY A 31 17.77 18.32 3.67
C GLY A 31 17.99 17.35 2.51
N ILE A 32 17.67 16.07 2.68
CA ILE A 32 17.81 15.05 1.62
C ILE A 32 16.96 15.40 0.41
N TYR A 33 15.69 15.74 0.60
CA TYR A 33 14.78 16.07 -0.50
C TYR A 33 15.00 17.48 -1.07
N GLY A 34 15.75 18.32 -0.37
CA GLY A 34 16.16 19.64 -0.81
C GLY A 34 17.37 19.65 -1.75
N LEU A 35 18.12 18.53 -1.83
CA LEU A 35 19.26 18.37 -2.73
C LEU A 35 18.86 18.59 -4.19
N ASP A 36 19.83 19.05 -4.98
CA ASP A 36 19.64 19.38 -6.39
C ASP A 36 19.71 18.12 -7.26
N PHE A 37 18.67 17.28 -7.17
CA PHE A 37 18.56 16.09 -8.01
C PHE A 37 18.31 16.49 -9.47
N GLU A 38 19.03 15.84 -10.38
CA GLU A 38 18.92 16.03 -11.82
C GLU A 38 17.52 15.72 -12.38
N ARG A 39 16.73 14.86 -11.71
CA ARG A 39 15.37 14.44 -12.13
C ARG A 39 15.29 13.88 -13.57
N THR A 40 16.41 13.44 -14.11
CA THR A 40 16.48 12.79 -15.41
C THR A 40 17.24 11.47 -15.35
N GLN A 41 17.15 10.70 -16.44
CA GLN A 41 17.94 9.49 -16.60
C GLN A 41 19.42 9.86 -16.69
N HIS A 42 20.28 9.13 -15.99
CA HIS A 42 21.72 9.34 -16.10
C HIS A 42 22.18 9.13 -17.57
N PRO A 43 23.04 10.00 -18.14
CA PRO A 43 23.41 9.98 -19.56
C PRO A 43 23.94 8.63 -20.05
N TYR A 44 24.65 7.90 -19.20
CA TYR A 44 25.13 6.54 -19.49
C TYR A 44 23.98 5.58 -19.90
N TYR A 45 22.88 5.58 -19.14
CA TYR A 45 21.73 4.72 -19.42
C TYR A 45 20.88 5.27 -20.57
N GLN A 46 20.84 6.59 -20.77
CA GLN A 46 20.05 7.20 -21.84
C GLN A 46 20.49 6.70 -23.23
N LYS A 47 21.78 6.40 -23.41
CA LYS A 47 22.33 5.78 -24.63
C LYS A 47 21.76 4.38 -24.91
N GLN A 48 21.21 3.71 -23.92
CA GLN A 48 20.63 2.35 -24.03
C GLN A 48 19.12 2.37 -24.25
N GLY A 49 18.50 3.56 -24.30
CA GLY A 49 17.07 3.74 -24.49
C GLY A 49 16.39 4.48 -23.33
N ALA A 50 15.14 4.86 -23.56
CA ALA A 50 14.35 5.60 -22.60
C ALA A 50 13.85 4.70 -21.45
N VAL A 51 13.93 5.19 -20.22
CA VAL A 51 13.35 4.52 -19.04
C VAL A 51 11.90 4.97 -18.86
N LYS A 52 10.95 4.09 -19.26
CA LYS A 52 9.51 4.33 -19.10
C LYS A 52 9.08 4.67 -17.67
N ALA A 53 9.77 4.15 -16.66
CA ALA A 53 9.45 4.46 -15.27
C ALA A 53 9.52 5.97 -14.96
N LEU A 54 10.43 6.71 -15.61
CA LEU A 54 10.55 8.17 -15.43
C LEU A 54 9.30 8.93 -15.86
N GLU A 55 8.57 8.44 -16.86
CA GLU A 55 7.32 9.05 -17.33
C GLU A 55 6.25 9.13 -16.24
N THR A 56 6.33 8.25 -15.23
CA THR A 56 5.33 8.13 -14.15
C THR A 56 5.79 8.69 -12.81
N ILE A 57 7.09 8.99 -12.65
CA ILE A 57 7.65 9.42 -11.35
C ILE A 57 8.39 10.77 -11.39
N ARG A 58 8.79 11.28 -12.57
CA ARG A 58 9.67 12.47 -12.69
C ARG A 58 9.08 13.70 -11.99
N PHE A 59 7.77 13.89 -12.07
CA PHE A 59 7.06 15.03 -11.49
C PHE A 59 6.19 14.64 -10.29
N SER A 60 6.67 13.69 -9.49
CA SER A 60 6.07 13.29 -8.22
C SER A 60 6.86 13.88 -7.04
N ILE A 61 6.17 14.14 -5.93
CA ILE A 61 6.76 14.68 -4.71
C ILE A 61 6.54 13.68 -3.56
N GLN A 62 7.64 13.17 -3.01
CA GLN A 62 7.55 12.35 -1.79
C GLN A 62 7.27 13.25 -0.59
N SER A 63 6.13 13.08 0.08
CA SER A 63 5.77 13.83 1.29
C SER A 63 6.24 13.16 2.59
N HIS A 64 6.29 11.82 2.62
CA HIS A 64 6.62 11.05 3.82
C HIS A 64 7.20 9.66 3.50
N ARG A 65 7.79 9.02 4.51
CA ARG A 65 8.34 7.65 4.49
C ARG A 65 7.83 6.87 5.70
N GLY A 66 7.80 5.55 5.58
CA GLY A 66 7.30 4.64 6.60
C GLY A 66 5.84 4.26 6.37
N CYS A 67 5.37 3.24 7.10
CA CYS A 67 3.99 2.78 6.97
C CYS A 67 3.46 2.18 8.28
N TYR A 68 2.26 2.61 8.68
CA TYR A 68 1.55 2.09 9.86
C TYR A 68 0.95 0.68 9.67
N GLY A 69 0.89 0.20 8.43
CA GLY A 69 0.16 -1.02 8.09
C GLY A 69 0.76 -2.28 8.68
N GLU A 70 2.10 -2.39 8.66
CA GLU A 70 2.84 -3.60 9.05
C GLU A 70 2.28 -4.87 8.39
N CYS A 71 1.74 -4.76 7.16
CA CYS A 71 1.13 -5.88 6.47
C CYS A 71 2.14 -7.02 6.33
N ASN A 72 1.74 -8.25 6.65
CA ASN A 72 2.65 -9.39 6.79
C ASN A 72 3.38 -9.75 5.50
N PHE A 73 2.94 -9.26 4.34
CA PHE A 73 3.54 -9.49 3.01
C PHE A 73 4.37 -8.29 2.51
N CYS A 74 4.27 -7.13 3.16
CA CYS A 74 4.85 -5.89 2.70
C CYS A 74 6.17 -5.61 3.43
N ALA A 75 7.23 -5.30 2.69
CA ALA A 75 8.54 -5.01 3.26
C ALA A 75 8.72 -3.53 3.69
N ILE A 76 7.75 -2.64 3.43
CA ILE A 76 7.90 -1.20 3.72
C ILE A 76 8.16 -0.95 5.21
N ALA A 77 7.43 -1.62 6.11
CA ALA A 77 7.65 -1.45 7.55
C ALA A 77 9.05 -1.91 8.01
N MET A 78 9.68 -2.83 7.27
CA MET A 78 11.04 -3.30 7.52
C MET A 78 12.10 -2.38 6.91
N HIS A 79 11.80 -1.81 5.73
CA HIS A 79 12.74 -0.97 4.98
C HIS A 79 12.70 0.51 5.40
N GLU A 80 11.51 1.08 5.55
CA GLU A 80 11.29 2.49 5.91
C GLU A 80 10.89 2.69 7.38
N GLY A 81 10.57 1.61 8.08
CA GLY A 81 10.18 1.63 9.49
C GLY A 81 8.68 1.78 9.73
N ARG A 82 8.31 1.56 11.00
CA ARG A 82 6.92 1.60 11.52
C ARG A 82 6.50 2.98 12.03
N THR A 83 7.47 3.89 12.11
CA THR A 83 7.26 5.30 12.44
C THR A 83 7.23 6.05 11.12
N VAL A 84 6.12 6.75 10.86
CA VAL A 84 6.03 7.56 9.64
C VAL A 84 6.74 8.87 9.90
N GLN A 85 7.67 9.20 9.01
CA GLN A 85 8.41 10.46 9.01
C GLN A 85 7.89 11.28 7.83
N TRP A 86 7.61 12.56 8.03
CA TRP A 86 7.15 13.43 6.94
C TRP A 86 7.96 14.73 6.86
N ARG A 87 8.09 15.24 5.64
CA ARG A 87 8.76 16.50 5.34
C ARG A 87 7.95 17.68 5.85
N SER A 88 8.59 18.83 6.03
CA SER A 88 7.88 20.07 6.31
C SER A 88 7.05 20.50 5.08
N PRO A 89 5.91 21.20 5.29
CA PRO A 89 5.19 21.85 4.21
C PRO A 89 6.09 22.77 3.37
N GLU A 90 7.04 23.46 4.01
CA GLU A 90 7.97 24.39 3.37
C GLU A 90 8.90 23.65 2.39
N SER A 91 9.46 22.50 2.79
CA SER A 91 10.27 21.66 1.90
C SER A 91 9.49 21.17 0.69
N ILE A 92 8.25 20.71 0.90
CA ILE A 92 7.36 20.23 -0.16
C ILE A 92 7.02 21.36 -1.14
N LEU A 93 6.71 22.55 -0.63
CA LEU A 93 6.38 23.72 -1.45
C LEU A 93 7.58 24.21 -2.26
N ALA A 94 8.78 24.22 -1.66
CA ALA A 94 10.00 24.58 -2.37
C ALA A 94 10.27 23.62 -3.54
N GLU A 95 10.05 22.32 -3.34
CA GLU A 95 10.16 21.34 -4.43
C GLU A 95 9.10 21.56 -5.52
N ALA A 96 7.83 21.80 -5.14
CA ALA A 96 6.78 22.09 -6.10
C ALA A 96 7.09 23.34 -6.95
N GLN A 97 7.65 24.39 -6.34
CA GLN A 97 8.10 25.60 -7.03
C GLN A 97 9.29 25.34 -7.96
N LYS A 98 10.25 24.50 -7.55
CA LYS A 98 11.36 24.06 -8.43
C LYS A 98 10.81 23.31 -9.64
N LEU A 99 9.91 22.33 -9.42
CA LEU A 99 9.27 21.57 -10.49
C LEU A 99 8.50 22.47 -11.45
N ALA A 100 7.81 23.50 -10.95
CA ALA A 100 7.08 24.46 -11.78
C ALA A 100 7.96 25.22 -12.78
N ARG A 101 9.28 25.29 -12.55
CA ARG A 101 10.25 25.97 -13.42
C ARG A 101 10.98 25.03 -14.37
N TYR A 102 10.80 23.71 -14.24
CA TYR A 102 11.45 22.75 -15.13
C TYR A 102 10.89 22.87 -16.56
N PRO A 103 11.74 22.88 -17.61
CA PRO A 103 11.30 23.09 -19.00
C PRO A 103 10.21 22.11 -19.47
N ASP A 104 10.32 20.84 -19.03
CA ASP A 104 9.40 19.78 -19.41
C ASP A 104 8.12 19.73 -18.57
N PHE A 105 8.02 20.54 -17.50
CA PHE A 105 6.88 20.50 -16.59
C PHE A 105 5.63 21.10 -17.25
N LYS A 106 4.57 20.29 -17.35
CA LYS A 106 3.31 20.68 -18.00
C LYS A 106 2.25 21.23 -17.04
N GLY A 107 2.61 21.44 -15.78
CA GLY A 107 1.70 21.90 -14.73
C GLY A 107 1.06 20.78 -13.91
N TYR A 108 1.50 19.52 -14.06
CA TYR A 108 0.89 18.38 -13.39
C TYR A 108 1.87 17.71 -12.43
N ILE A 109 1.56 17.78 -11.13
CA ILE A 109 2.25 16.96 -10.13
C ILE A 109 1.58 15.57 -10.13
N GLN A 110 2.32 14.56 -10.57
CA GLN A 110 1.81 13.21 -10.88
C GLN A 110 1.42 12.41 -9.64
N ASP A 111 2.11 12.65 -8.54
CA ASP A 111 1.76 12.12 -7.23
C ASP A 111 2.31 13.01 -6.12
N ILE A 112 1.60 13.07 -5.00
CA ILE A 112 2.13 13.57 -3.73
C ILE A 112 1.71 12.65 -2.60
N GLY A 113 2.70 12.01 -1.97
CA GLY A 113 2.39 10.92 -1.06
C GLY A 113 3.61 10.21 -0.53
N GLY A 114 3.45 8.92 -0.32
CA GLY A 114 4.51 8.01 0.10
C GLY A 114 4.03 6.59 -0.14
N PRO A 115 4.50 5.60 0.64
CA PRO A 115 4.03 4.22 0.51
C PRO A 115 2.50 4.07 0.55
N THR A 116 1.83 4.97 1.28
CA THR A 116 0.38 5.14 1.28
C THR A 116 0.10 6.63 1.37
N ALA A 117 -0.74 7.18 0.48
CA ALA A 117 -0.91 8.63 0.38
C ALA A 117 -1.35 9.29 1.69
N ASN A 118 -2.26 8.68 2.46
CA ASN A 118 -2.91 9.32 3.61
C ASN A 118 -2.29 9.05 4.99
N MET A 119 -0.95 9.01 5.09
CA MET A 119 -0.23 8.83 6.37
C MET A 119 0.55 10.08 6.82
N TYR A 120 0.37 11.23 6.17
CA TYR A 120 1.13 12.45 6.44
C TYR A 120 0.59 13.25 7.64
N GLY A 121 1.48 13.63 8.56
CA GLY A 121 1.25 14.73 9.51
C GLY A 121 0.73 14.37 10.90
N PHE A 122 0.53 13.09 11.20
CA PHE A 122 0.10 12.59 12.51
C PHE A 122 0.93 11.38 12.92
N GLU A 123 1.17 11.18 14.21
CA GLU A 123 1.86 10.02 14.79
C GLU A 123 1.44 9.83 16.26
N CYS A 124 1.62 8.61 16.78
CA CYS A 124 1.38 8.29 18.18
C CYS A 124 2.43 8.92 19.11
N GLU A 125 2.00 9.69 20.10
CA GLU A 125 2.89 10.33 21.10
C GLU A 125 3.79 9.32 21.83
N LYS A 126 3.25 8.15 22.18
CA LYS A 126 4.05 7.07 22.79
C LYS A 126 5.17 6.62 21.85
N LYS A 127 4.87 6.49 20.55
CA LYS A 127 5.85 6.06 19.55
C LYS A 127 6.98 7.07 19.40
N LEU A 128 6.69 8.36 19.49
CA LEU A 128 7.69 9.43 19.43
C LEU A 128 8.63 9.42 20.64
N LYS A 129 8.14 9.07 21.84
CA LYS A 129 8.92 9.05 23.08
C LYS A 129 9.69 7.74 23.30
N GLU A 130 9.04 6.60 23.09
CA GLU A 130 9.54 5.27 23.50
C GLU A 130 9.82 4.35 22.31
N GLY A 131 9.42 4.75 21.10
CA GLY A 131 9.47 3.93 19.90
C GLY A 131 8.22 3.06 19.69
N ALA A 132 8.19 2.33 18.57
CA ALA A 132 7.04 1.49 18.21
C ALA A 132 6.80 0.37 19.23
N CYS A 133 5.53 0.06 19.49
CA CYS A 133 5.13 -1.04 20.34
C CYS A 133 5.78 -2.36 19.87
N GLN A 134 6.18 -3.20 20.83
CA GLN A 134 6.72 -4.53 20.53
C GLN A 134 5.61 -5.48 20.09
N ASP A 135 4.52 -5.54 20.86
CA ASP A 135 3.45 -6.55 20.68
C ASP A 135 2.13 -5.99 20.12
N LYS A 136 2.12 -4.73 19.66
CA LYS A 136 0.92 -4.09 19.10
C LYS A 136 1.21 -3.50 17.73
N ARG A 137 0.27 -3.70 16.82
CA ARG A 137 0.28 -3.10 15.48
C ARG A 137 -0.64 -1.89 15.43
N CYS A 138 -0.28 -0.89 14.63
CA CYS A 138 -1.04 0.35 14.58
C CYS A 138 -2.42 0.20 13.91
N LEU A 139 -2.54 -0.64 12.86
CA LEU A 139 -3.76 -0.73 12.05
C LEU A 139 -4.44 -2.11 12.04
N TYR A 140 -3.91 -3.10 12.76
CA TYR A 140 -4.45 -4.47 12.80
C TYR A 140 -4.51 -4.98 14.23
N PRO A 141 -5.61 -5.63 14.68
CA PRO A 141 -6.82 -5.97 13.90
C PRO A 141 -7.75 -4.78 13.61
N GLN A 142 -7.57 -3.68 14.35
CA GLN A 142 -8.30 -2.43 14.18
C GLN A 142 -7.34 -1.25 14.33
N VAL A 143 -7.75 -0.07 13.87
CA VAL A 143 -6.96 1.16 14.03
C VAL A 143 -6.78 1.47 15.51
N CYS A 144 -5.53 1.64 15.94
CA CYS A 144 -5.19 1.95 17.32
C CYS A 144 -5.70 3.36 17.69
N PRO A 145 -6.48 3.51 18.78
CA PRO A 145 -7.02 4.81 19.18
C PRO A 145 -5.93 5.82 19.56
N TYR A 146 -4.77 5.34 20.01
CA TYR A 146 -3.63 6.19 20.38
C TYR A 146 -2.83 6.70 19.18
N LEU A 147 -3.11 6.25 17.96
CA LEU A 147 -2.50 6.84 16.76
C LEU A 147 -3.05 8.25 16.46
N LYS A 148 -4.25 8.57 16.98
CA LYS A 148 -4.91 9.88 16.81
C LYS A 148 -4.90 10.35 15.34
N VAL A 149 -5.44 9.51 14.46
CA VAL A 149 -5.45 9.78 13.00
C VAL A 149 -6.11 11.12 12.71
N ASN A 150 -5.42 11.97 11.95
CA ASN A 150 -5.87 13.31 11.62
C ASN A 150 -5.30 13.77 10.27
N HIS A 151 -6.15 14.00 9.27
CA HIS A 151 -5.74 14.37 7.92
C HIS A 151 -5.61 15.89 7.69
N HIS A 152 -5.78 16.73 8.71
CA HIS A 152 -5.79 18.19 8.57
C HIS A 152 -4.48 18.74 8.00
N LYS A 153 -3.32 18.29 8.52
CA LYS A 153 -2.02 18.79 8.02
C LYS A 153 -1.80 18.43 6.55
N GLN A 154 -2.25 17.25 6.14
CA GLN A 154 -2.15 16.84 4.74
C GLN A 154 -3.07 17.67 3.85
N LEU A 155 -4.31 17.91 4.29
CA LEU A 155 -5.26 18.79 3.61
C LEU A 155 -4.66 20.17 3.34
N GLU A 156 -4.11 20.80 4.37
CA GLU A 156 -3.51 22.14 4.26
C GLU A 156 -2.28 22.14 3.35
N MET A 157 -1.43 21.12 3.44
CA MET A 157 -0.28 20.96 2.55
C MET A 157 -0.73 20.83 1.08
N LEU A 158 -1.69 19.95 0.79
CA LEU A 158 -2.21 19.73 -0.56
C LEU A 158 -2.77 21.02 -1.18
N LYS A 159 -3.57 21.78 -0.41
CA LYS A 159 -4.12 23.07 -0.85
C LYS A 159 -3.01 24.06 -1.19
N LYS A 160 -1.99 24.18 -0.35
CA LYS A 160 -0.85 25.08 -0.59
C LYS A 160 -0.09 24.70 -1.86
N VAL A 161 0.17 23.41 -2.09
CA VAL A 161 0.86 22.92 -3.29
C VAL A 161 0.04 23.22 -4.55
N ARG A 162 -1.28 23.04 -4.50
CA ARG A 162 -2.18 23.35 -5.62
C ARG A 162 -2.15 24.84 -6.01
N SER A 163 -1.87 25.73 -5.06
CA SER A 163 -1.79 27.18 -5.30
C SER A 163 -0.42 27.67 -5.80
N VAL A 164 0.56 26.78 -6.00
CA VAL A 164 1.88 27.16 -6.51
C VAL A 164 1.77 27.62 -7.97
N ALA A 165 2.33 28.78 -8.28
CA ALA A 165 2.36 29.30 -9.65
C ALA A 165 3.02 28.31 -10.62
N GLY A 166 2.38 28.07 -11.76
CA GLY A 166 2.80 27.06 -12.75
C GLY A 166 2.22 25.65 -12.51
N VAL A 167 1.69 25.35 -11.31
CA VAL A 167 0.96 24.10 -11.04
C VAL A 167 -0.51 24.27 -11.46
N LYS A 168 -0.96 23.42 -12.38
CA LYS A 168 -2.36 23.34 -12.84
C LYS A 168 -3.16 22.32 -12.04
N LYS A 169 -2.55 21.17 -11.72
CA LYS A 169 -3.20 20.10 -10.96
C LYS A 169 -2.20 19.26 -10.18
N VAL A 170 -2.66 18.76 -9.04
CA VAL A 170 -1.91 17.87 -8.16
C VAL A 170 -2.70 16.59 -8.03
N PHE A 171 -2.05 15.45 -8.17
CA PHE A 171 -2.68 14.15 -8.01
C PHE A 171 -2.21 13.43 -6.76
N ALA A 172 -3.11 12.68 -6.13
CA ALA A 172 -2.80 11.69 -5.11
C ALA A 172 -3.00 10.29 -5.72
N SER A 173 -1.96 9.83 -6.43
CA SER A 173 -1.93 8.61 -7.22
C SER A 173 -1.46 7.39 -6.42
N SER A 174 -0.86 7.60 -5.25
CA SER A 174 -0.54 6.55 -4.28
C SER A 174 -1.80 5.99 -3.61
N GLY A 175 -1.73 4.74 -3.16
CA GLY A 175 -2.88 4.05 -2.54
C GLY A 175 -3.35 4.72 -1.25
N ILE A 176 -4.67 4.74 -1.02
CA ILE A 176 -5.30 5.25 0.20
C ILE A 176 -5.69 4.09 1.11
N ARG A 177 -5.37 4.24 2.40
CA ARG A 177 -5.87 3.36 3.46
C ARG A 177 -7.22 3.87 3.95
N TYR A 178 -8.28 3.24 3.47
CA TYR A 178 -9.66 3.59 3.79
C TYR A 178 -9.99 3.42 5.29
N ASP A 179 -9.34 2.50 5.98
CA ASP A 179 -9.48 2.31 7.43
C ASP A 179 -8.94 3.51 8.22
N LEU A 180 -7.82 4.12 7.79
CA LEU A 180 -7.35 5.38 8.36
C LEU A 180 -8.34 6.50 8.10
N LEU A 181 -8.79 6.64 6.85
CA LEU A 181 -9.74 7.68 6.46
C LEU A 181 -11.04 7.60 7.26
N LEU A 182 -11.61 6.41 7.41
CA LEU A 182 -12.85 6.19 8.17
C LEU A 182 -12.65 6.33 9.69
N SER A 183 -11.43 6.17 10.19
CA SER A 183 -11.12 6.36 11.63
C SER A 183 -10.97 7.83 12.02
N ASP A 184 -10.66 8.71 11.07
CA ASP A 184 -10.59 10.15 11.30
C ASP A 184 -12.00 10.76 11.32
N ARG A 185 -12.54 10.91 12.52
CA ARG A 185 -13.88 11.46 12.76
C ARG A 185 -13.97 12.96 12.52
N GLN A 186 -12.85 13.68 12.47
CA GLN A 186 -12.85 15.14 12.41
C GLN A 186 -12.63 15.65 10.98
N TYR A 187 -11.67 15.07 10.26
CA TYR A 187 -11.27 15.52 8.93
C TYR A 187 -11.39 14.45 7.85
N GLY A 188 -11.74 13.20 8.17
CA GLY A 188 -11.78 12.10 7.18
C GLY A 188 -12.75 12.36 6.02
N GLU A 189 -13.97 12.81 6.31
CA GLU A 189 -14.95 13.15 5.28
C GLU A 189 -14.54 14.39 4.47
N GLN A 190 -14.00 15.42 5.14
CA GLN A 190 -13.46 16.61 4.48
C GLN A 190 -12.28 16.26 3.57
N TYR A 191 -11.41 15.36 4.01
CA TYR A 191 -10.29 14.85 3.24
C TYR A 191 -10.75 14.12 1.98
N LEU A 192 -11.71 13.20 2.11
CA LEU A 192 -12.27 12.51 0.95
C LEU A 192 -12.95 13.48 -0.02
N LYS A 193 -13.72 14.44 0.49
CA LYS A 193 -14.36 15.49 -0.31
C LYS A 193 -13.32 16.25 -1.13
N GLU A 194 -12.23 16.68 -0.50
CA GLU A 194 -11.15 17.43 -1.13
C GLU A 194 -10.45 16.58 -2.21
N LEU A 195 -10.15 15.30 -1.92
CA LEU A 195 -9.58 14.35 -2.89
C LEU A 195 -10.46 14.19 -4.13
N VAL A 196 -11.76 13.91 -3.96
CA VAL A 196 -12.72 13.71 -5.05
C VAL A 196 -12.81 14.93 -5.96
N GLN A 197 -12.83 16.13 -5.38
CA GLN A 197 -12.97 17.36 -6.16
C GLN A 197 -11.73 17.69 -6.98
N HIS A 198 -10.53 17.44 -6.43
CA HIS A 198 -9.32 18.09 -6.94
C HIS A 198 -8.14 17.15 -7.24
N TYR A 199 -7.96 16.05 -6.51
CA TYR A 199 -6.70 15.28 -6.50
C TYR A 199 -6.77 13.92 -7.19
N ILE A 200 -7.92 13.55 -7.75
CA ILE A 200 -8.11 12.29 -8.49
C ILE A 200 -8.14 12.57 -10.00
N SER A 201 -7.33 11.83 -10.76
CA SER A 201 -7.24 11.91 -12.24
C SER A 201 -8.25 11.03 -12.98
N GLY A 202 -9.00 10.21 -12.25
CA GLY A 202 -10.02 9.30 -12.77
C GLY A 202 -10.15 8.04 -11.92
N GLN A 203 -9.04 7.54 -11.38
CA GLN A 203 -9.04 6.37 -10.50
C GLN A 203 -8.42 6.70 -9.14
N MET A 204 -9.06 6.22 -8.07
CA MET A 204 -8.47 6.20 -6.73
C MET A 204 -8.10 4.77 -6.37
N LYS A 205 -6.84 4.58 -5.99
CA LYS A 205 -6.32 3.27 -5.64
C LYS A 205 -6.56 2.98 -4.15
N VAL A 206 -7.12 1.81 -3.87
CA VAL A 206 -7.24 1.26 -2.53
C VAL A 206 -6.68 -0.15 -2.51
N ALA A 207 -6.17 -0.55 -1.35
CA ALA A 207 -5.58 -1.86 -1.16
C ALA A 207 -6.37 -2.61 -0.08
N PRO A 208 -7.33 -3.47 -0.48
CA PRO A 208 -7.91 -4.50 0.38
C PRO A 208 -7.12 -5.83 0.32
N GLU A 209 -6.38 -6.08 -0.77
CA GLU A 209 -5.48 -7.21 -1.05
C GLU A 209 -6.16 -8.58 -1.14
N HIS A 210 -7.23 -8.80 -0.39
CA HIS A 210 -8.10 -9.98 -0.51
C HIS A 210 -9.51 -9.66 0.03
N THR A 211 -10.43 -10.62 -0.05
CA THR A 211 -11.80 -10.50 0.48
C THR A 211 -12.06 -11.45 1.65
N GLU A 212 -11.46 -12.64 1.59
CA GLU A 212 -11.65 -13.69 2.58
C GLU A 212 -10.94 -13.40 3.91
N THR A 213 -11.70 -13.36 5.00
CA THR A 213 -11.21 -13.07 6.37
C THR A 213 -10.02 -13.95 6.78
N ALA A 214 -10.04 -15.25 6.44
CA ALA A 214 -8.97 -16.16 6.79
C ALA A 214 -7.64 -15.80 6.08
N VAL A 215 -7.70 -15.29 4.85
CA VAL A 215 -6.52 -14.83 4.10
C VAL A 215 -6.09 -13.46 4.61
N LEU A 216 -7.04 -12.53 4.81
CA LEU A 216 -6.79 -11.19 5.34
C LEU A 216 -6.12 -11.21 6.72
N ASN A 217 -6.52 -12.13 7.60
CA ASN A 217 -5.88 -12.30 8.91
C ASN A 217 -4.41 -12.70 8.77
N ARG A 218 -4.08 -13.59 7.83
CA ARG A 218 -2.68 -13.98 7.55
C ARG A 218 -1.89 -12.85 6.88
N MET A 219 -2.54 -12.00 6.11
CA MET A 219 -1.96 -10.77 5.57
C MET A 219 -1.79 -9.67 6.64
N GLY A 220 -2.47 -9.79 7.78
CA GLY A 220 -2.53 -8.74 8.80
C GLY A 220 -3.31 -7.52 8.32
N LYS A 221 -4.45 -7.75 7.67
CA LYS A 221 -5.35 -6.73 7.11
C LYS A 221 -6.74 -6.85 7.75
N PRO A 222 -7.45 -5.72 7.97
CA PRO A 222 -8.80 -5.77 8.52
C PRO A 222 -9.79 -6.40 7.52
N GLY A 223 -10.97 -6.79 8.01
CA GLY A 223 -12.03 -7.35 7.18
C GLY A 223 -12.65 -6.36 6.18
N ILE A 224 -13.51 -6.89 5.31
CA ILE A 224 -14.10 -6.17 4.16
C ILE A 224 -15.18 -5.13 4.51
N SER A 225 -15.71 -5.11 5.74
CA SER A 225 -16.79 -4.18 6.11
C SER A 225 -16.39 -2.71 5.94
N LEU A 226 -15.14 -2.38 6.27
CA LEU A 226 -14.58 -1.04 6.09
C LEU A 226 -14.45 -0.68 4.60
N LEU A 227 -14.17 -1.64 3.73
CA LEU A 227 -14.08 -1.42 2.29
C LEU A 227 -15.45 -1.03 1.71
N LEU A 228 -16.51 -1.75 2.09
CA LEU A 228 -17.87 -1.47 1.62
C LEU A 228 -18.34 -0.09 2.08
N ARG A 229 -18.16 0.24 3.37
CA ARG A 229 -18.48 1.56 3.91
C ARG A 229 -17.71 2.68 3.20
N PHE A 230 -16.43 2.46 2.91
CA PHE A 230 -15.63 3.43 2.17
C PHE A 230 -16.14 3.60 0.74
N LYS A 231 -16.45 2.52 0.03
CA LYS A 231 -17.01 2.56 -1.32
C LYS A 231 -18.32 3.36 -1.36
N GLU A 232 -19.24 3.10 -0.44
CA GLU A 232 -20.50 3.84 -0.35
C GLU A 232 -20.28 5.34 -0.14
N LEU A 233 -19.31 5.71 0.71
CA LEU A 233 -18.96 7.11 0.94
C LEU A 233 -18.32 7.75 -0.31
N PHE A 234 -17.41 7.03 -0.98
CA PHE A 234 -16.77 7.48 -2.21
C PHE A 234 -17.79 7.69 -3.34
N ASP A 235 -18.66 6.71 -3.61
CA ASP A 235 -19.67 6.77 -4.67
C ASP A 235 -20.66 7.93 -4.42
N ARG A 236 -21.06 8.14 -3.16
CA ARG A 236 -21.91 9.27 -2.76
C ARG A 236 -21.25 10.61 -3.03
N MET A 237 -19.97 10.76 -2.69
CA MET A 237 -19.21 11.99 -2.96
C MET A 237 -19.01 12.19 -4.46
N ASN A 238 -18.73 11.13 -5.22
CA ASN A 238 -18.61 11.20 -6.68
C ASN A 238 -19.90 11.71 -7.32
N LYS A 239 -21.05 11.12 -6.96
CA LYS A 239 -22.37 11.55 -7.42
C LYS A 239 -22.67 12.99 -7.03
N LYS A 240 -22.38 13.37 -5.78
CA LYS A 240 -22.61 14.74 -5.28
C LYS A 240 -21.85 15.81 -6.06
N PHE A 241 -20.63 15.52 -6.50
CA PHE A 241 -19.79 16.47 -7.25
C PHE A 241 -19.80 16.25 -8.76
N GLY A 242 -20.68 15.39 -9.28
CA GLY A 242 -20.79 15.09 -10.72
C GLY A 242 -19.47 14.58 -11.30
N LYS A 243 -18.72 13.78 -10.54
CA LYS A 243 -17.47 13.17 -11.00
C LYS A 243 -17.74 11.78 -11.56
N GLU A 244 -16.92 11.39 -12.54
CA GLU A 244 -16.89 10.04 -13.11
C GLU A 244 -15.56 9.38 -12.75
N GLN A 245 -15.37 9.13 -11.46
CA GLN A 245 -14.16 8.50 -10.94
C GLN A 245 -14.47 7.12 -10.37
N PHE A 246 -13.48 6.24 -10.41
CA PHE A 246 -13.63 4.84 -10.05
C PHE A 246 -12.61 4.41 -9.00
N LEU A 247 -12.95 3.37 -8.24
CA LEU A 247 -12.01 2.73 -7.33
C LEU A 247 -11.27 1.60 -8.06
N THR A 248 -9.95 1.62 -7.95
CA THR A 248 -9.08 0.53 -8.38
C THR A 248 -8.56 -0.21 -7.15
N TYR A 249 -8.66 -1.53 -7.16
CA TYR A 249 -8.37 -2.36 -5.99
C TYR A 249 -7.10 -3.16 -6.24
N TYR A 250 -6.12 -3.02 -5.36
CA TYR A 250 -4.96 -3.89 -5.34
C TYR A 250 -5.33 -5.22 -4.68
N LEU A 251 -5.26 -6.30 -5.48
CA LEU A 251 -5.62 -7.65 -5.09
C LEU A 251 -4.43 -8.59 -5.30
N ILE A 252 -4.26 -9.52 -4.37
CA ILE A 252 -3.15 -10.47 -4.35
C ILE A 252 -3.70 -11.90 -4.44
N ALA A 253 -3.28 -12.64 -5.46
CA ALA A 253 -3.54 -14.07 -5.62
C ALA A 253 -2.39 -14.90 -5.03
N ALA A 254 -2.65 -16.17 -4.69
CA ALA A 254 -1.65 -17.14 -4.24
C ALA A 254 -0.80 -16.72 -3.01
N HIS A 255 -1.36 -15.86 -2.15
CA HIS A 255 -0.77 -15.59 -0.82
C HIS A 255 -0.84 -16.86 0.05
N PRO A 256 0.10 -17.09 1.00
CA PRO A 256 0.03 -18.23 1.93
C PRO A 256 -1.31 -18.31 2.67
N GLY A 257 -2.01 -19.43 2.49
CA GLY A 257 -3.35 -19.68 3.01
C GLY A 257 -4.48 -19.32 2.06
N CYS A 258 -4.17 -18.81 0.85
CA CYS A 258 -5.13 -18.56 -0.22
C CYS A 258 -5.26 -19.79 -1.14
N THR A 259 -6.47 -20.35 -1.22
CA THR A 259 -6.79 -21.47 -2.11
C THR A 259 -7.54 -21.00 -3.36
N ARG A 260 -7.71 -21.90 -4.34
CA ARG A 260 -8.57 -21.64 -5.51
C ARG A 260 -10.02 -21.28 -5.10
N SER A 261 -10.54 -21.91 -4.05
CA SER A 261 -11.89 -21.62 -3.54
C SER A 261 -11.99 -20.18 -3.03
N ASP A 262 -10.95 -19.69 -2.38
CA ASP A 262 -10.89 -18.30 -1.89
C ASP A 262 -10.83 -17.31 -3.05
N MET A 263 -10.10 -17.62 -4.13
CA MET A 263 -10.11 -16.80 -5.35
C MET A 263 -11.47 -16.78 -6.05
N GLN A 264 -12.22 -17.88 -6.02
CA GLN A 264 -13.59 -17.92 -6.55
C GLN A 264 -14.55 -17.06 -5.72
N LYS A 265 -14.40 -17.05 -4.38
CA LYS A 265 -15.17 -16.17 -3.50
C LYS A 265 -14.81 -14.70 -3.74
N LEU A 266 -13.52 -14.40 -3.86
CA LEU A 266 -13.02 -13.07 -4.23
C LEU A 266 -13.64 -12.61 -5.55
N LYS A 267 -13.67 -13.47 -6.58
CA LYS A 267 -14.30 -13.17 -7.87
C LYS A 267 -15.78 -12.82 -7.73
N ARG A 268 -16.54 -13.60 -6.96
CA ARG A 268 -17.95 -13.32 -6.69
C ARG A 268 -18.11 -11.98 -5.98
N PHE A 269 -17.32 -11.74 -4.93
CA PHE A 269 -17.36 -10.49 -4.17
C PHE A 269 -17.06 -9.25 -5.03
N THR A 270 -16.03 -9.30 -5.88
CA THR A 270 -15.67 -8.15 -6.74
C THR A 270 -16.79 -7.84 -7.74
N ARG A 271 -17.48 -8.87 -8.25
CA ARG A 271 -18.62 -8.72 -9.16
C ARG A 271 -19.86 -8.20 -8.43
N ASP A 272 -20.25 -8.86 -7.34
CA ASP A 272 -21.54 -8.66 -6.69
C ASP A 272 -21.55 -7.41 -5.79
N ASN A 273 -20.45 -7.15 -5.09
CA ASN A 273 -20.36 -6.06 -4.12
C ASN A 273 -19.59 -4.85 -4.66
N LEU A 274 -18.46 -5.07 -5.33
CA LEU A 274 -17.65 -3.95 -5.85
C LEU A 274 -18.07 -3.53 -7.26
N ARG A 275 -18.89 -4.34 -7.95
CA ARG A 275 -19.38 -4.12 -9.32
C ARG A 275 -18.26 -3.89 -10.34
N ILE A 276 -17.16 -4.63 -10.18
CA ILE A 276 -16.01 -4.56 -11.08
C ILE A 276 -15.54 -5.94 -11.52
N ASN A 277 -14.87 -5.95 -12.67
CA ASN A 277 -14.00 -7.05 -13.07
C ASN A 277 -12.55 -6.64 -12.81
N PRO A 278 -11.84 -7.23 -11.83
CA PRO A 278 -10.44 -6.89 -11.60
C PRO A 278 -9.59 -7.14 -12.84
N GLU A 279 -8.80 -6.14 -13.25
CA GLU A 279 -7.83 -6.28 -14.34
C GLU A 279 -6.40 -6.44 -13.79
N GLN A 280 -6.15 -5.88 -12.61
CA GLN A 280 -4.84 -5.86 -11.97
C GLN A 280 -4.85 -6.73 -10.71
N VAL A 281 -4.46 -8.00 -10.88
CA VAL A 281 -4.28 -8.95 -9.78
C VAL A 281 -2.82 -9.40 -9.78
N GLN A 282 -2.14 -9.16 -8.66
CA GLN A 282 -0.74 -9.52 -8.49
C GLN A 282 -0.64 -10.93 -7.89
N ILE A 283 0.24 -11.75 -8.44
CA ILE A 283 0.62 -13.01 -7.78
C ILE A 283 1.54 -12.67 -6.62
N PHE A 284 1.30 -13.25 -5.44
CA PHE A 284 2.15 -13.04 -4.28
C PHE A 284 3.62 -13.37 -4.62
N LEU A 285 4.47 -12.37 -4.42
CA LEU A 285 5.92 -12.48 -4.54
C LEU A 285 6.51 -12.42 -3.13
N PRO A 286 7.26 -13.45 -2.70
CA PRO A 286 7.84 -13.49 -1.36
C PRO A 286 8.94 -12.42 -1.23
N ALA A 287 8.61 -11.30 -0.57
CA ALA A 287 9.56 -10.25 -0.25
C ALA A 287 10.44 -10.65 0.95
N PRO A 288 11.76 -10.38 0.93
CA PRO A 288 12.66 -10.69 2.04
C PRO A 288 12.17 -10.11 3.38
N SER A 289 12.46 -10.82 4.47
CA SER A 289 12.17 -10.36 5.84
C SER A 289 10.70 -10.10 6.16
N THR A 290 9.76 -10.72 5.44
CA THR A 290 8.32 -10.63 5.73
C THR A 290 7.77 -11.94 6.29
N TYR A 291 6.76 -11.85 7.17
CA TYR A 291 6.10 -13.02 7.74
C TYR A 291 5.42 -13.90 6.68
N SER A 292 4.88 -13.30 5.62
CA SER A 292 4.28 -14.08 4.52
C SER A 292 5.34 -14.84 3.74
N SER A 293 6.55 -14.31 3.57
CA SER A 293 7.65 -15.08 2.97
C SER A 293 8.09 -16.22 3.87
N LEU A 294 8.11 -16.03 5.18
CA LEU A 294 8.36 -17.12 6.13
C LEU A 294 7.30 -18.22 5.98
N MET A 295 6.02 -17.86 6.00
CA MET A 295 4.90 -18.80 5.75
C MET A 295 5.05 -19.50 4.40
N TYR A 296 5.41 -18.74 3.35
CA TYR A 296 5.62 -19.27 2.01
C TYR A 296 6.73 -20.32 2.01
N CYS A 297 7.87 -20.05 2.63
CA CYS A 297 9.02 -20.95 2.61
C CYS A 297 8.81 -22.19 3.49
N THR A 298 8.20 -22.05 4.66
CA THR A 298 8.08 -23.16 5.64
C THR A 298 6.78 -23.95 5.51
N GLY A 299 5.74 -23.38 4.90
CA GLY A 299 4.39 -23.96 4.96
C GLY A 299 3.78 -23.93 6.36
N ILE A 300 4.29 -23.10 7.27
CA ILE A 300 3.83 -22.99 8.66
C ILE A 300 3.51 -21.53 9.00
N ASP A 301 2.37 -21.30 9.66
CA ASP A 301 2.05 -20.01 10.27
C ASP A 301 2.96 -19.78 11.49
N PRO A 302 3.82 -18.74 11.49
CA PRO A 302 4.79 -18.51 12.55
C PRO A 302 4.15 -18.18 13.90
N PHE A 303 2.89 -17.73 13.93
CA PHE A 303 2.19 -17.35 15.17
C PHE A 303 1.45 -18.56 15.76
N SER A 304 0.64 -19.25 14.95
CA SER A 304 -0.14 -20.40 15.42
C SER A 304 0.62 -21.72 15.42
N LYS A 305 1.78 -21.78 14.75
CA LYS A 305 2.59 -22.99 14.50
C LYS A 305 1.87 -24.09 13.72
N LYS A 306 0.73 -23.76 13.08
CA LYS A 306 -0.06 -24.71 12.29
C LYS A 306 0.38 -24.72 10.82
N PRO A 307 0.22 -25.85 10.11
CA PRO A 307 0.42 -25.89 8.66
C PRO A 307 -0.47 -24.87 7.93
N VAL A 308 0.07 -24.26 6.89
CA VAL A 308 -0.64 -23.35 5.98
C VAL A 308 -0.46 -23.82 4.55
N PHE A 309 -1.55 -23.83 3.79
CA PHE A 309 -1.48 -24.11 2.35
C PHE A 309 -0.64 -23.05 1.64
N VAL A 310 0.31 -23.49 0.80
CA VAL A 310 1.13 -22.59 -0.02
C VAL A 310 1.15 -23.12 -1.44
N GLU A 311 0.71 -22.28 -2.38
CA GLU A 311 0.84 -22.59 -3.79
C GLU A 311 2.26 -22.25 -4.27
N LYS A 312 3.00 -23.27 -4.72
CA LYS A 312 4.37 -23.14 -5.19
C LYS A 312 4.47 -23.22 -6.71
N ASP A 313 3.57 -23.97 -7.32
CA ASP A 313 3.60 -24.23 -8.75
C ASP A 313 3.20 -22.97 -9.54
N PRO A 314 4.06 -22.47 -10.46
CA PRO A 314 3.77 -21.25 -11.22
C PRO A 314 2.45 -21.33 -12.00
N GLN A 315 2.14 -22.47 -12.61
CA GLN A 315 0.91 -22.62 -13.40
C GLN A 315 -0.33 -22.54 -12.51
N ASN A 316 -0.29 -23.11 -11.32
CA ASN A 316 -1.37 -23.02 -10.35
C ASN A 316 -1.54 -21.61 -9.77
N LYS A 317 -0.44 -20.87 -9.58
CA LYS A 317 -0.51 -19.44 -9.21
C LYS A 317 -1.18 -18.62 -10.31
N ASP A 318 -0.82 -18.87 -11.57
CA ASP A 318 -1.46 -18.23 -12.71
C ASP A 318 -2.95 -18.59 -12.80
N GLN A 319 -3.31 -19.86 -12.55
CA GLN A 319 -4.71 -20.26 -12.49
C GLN A 319 -5.49 -19.52 -11.39
N GLN A 320 -4.91 -19.33 -10.20
CA GLN A 320 -5.52 -18.52 -9.14
C GLN A 320 -5.74 -17.07 -9.57
N LYS A 321 -4.72 -16.44 -10.18
CA LYS A 321 -4.84 -15.09 -10.74
C LYS A 321 -5.94 -15.02 -11.82
N ASN A 322 -5.96 -16.00 -12.73
CA ASN A 322 -6.90 -16.09 -13.85
C ASN A 322 -8.36 -16.19 -13.38
N ILE A 323 -8.63 -16.85 -12.26
CA ILE A 323 -9.99 -16.88 -11.66
C ILE A 323 -10.50 -15.46 -11.36
N ALA A 324 -9.65 -14.59 -10.83
CA ALA A 324 -10.06 -13.22 -10.48
C ALA A 324 -10.28 -12.34 -11.73
N VAL A 325 -9.41 -12.45 -12.73
CA VAL A 325 -9.45 -11.58 -13.93
C VAL A 325 -10.38 -12.07 -15.04
N ALA A 326 -10.81 -13.34 -15.01
CA ALA A 326 -11.67 -13.93 -16.03
C ALA A 326 -12.98 -13.14 -16.23
N LYS A 327 -13.31 -12.80 -17.48
CA LYS A 327 -14.54 -12.05 -17.81
C LYS A 327 -15.81 -12.88 -17.60
N GLN A 328 -15.73 -14.18 -17.80
CA GLN A 328 -16.84 -15.12 -17.54
C GLN A 328 -16.61 -15.87 -16.22
N PRO A 329 -17.66 -16.19 -15.46
CA PRO A 329 -17.51 -16.95 -14.23
C PRO A 329 -16.89 -18.33 -14.55
N PRO A 330 -15.96 -18.83 -13.72
CA PRO A 330 -15.49 -20.20 -13.90
C PRO A 330 -16.69 -21.15 -13.77
N SER A 331 -16.78 -22.12 -14.68
CA SER A 331 -17.77 -23.19 -14.61
C SER A 331 -17.69 -23.87 -13.23
N PRO A 332 -18.83 -24.27 -12.62
CA PRO A 332 -18.81 -25.02 -11.38
C PRO A 332 -17.87 -26.22 -11.54
N VAL A 333 -16.93 -26.39 -10.60
CA VAL A 333 -16.11 -27.61 -10.57
C VAL A 333 -17.08 -28.77 -10.36
N PRO A 334 -17.18 -29.75 -11.28
CA PRO A 334 -18.04 -30.90 -11.07
C PRO A 334 -17.57 -31.60 -9.79
N SER A 335 -18.50 -31.80 -8.85
CA SER A 335 -18.22 -32.63 -7.68
C SER A 335 -17.83 -34.01 -8.18
N ARG A 336 -16.54 -34.35 -8.05
CA ARG A 336 -16.10 -35.72 -8.32
C ARG A 336 -16.80 -36.60 -7.29
N ARG A 337 -17.85 -37.31 -7.70
CA ARG A 337 -18.40 -38.43 -6.92
C ARG A 337 -17.25 -39.37 -6.58
N PRO A 338 -17.14 -39.87 -5.34
CA PRO A 338 -16.15 -40.88 -4.99
C PRO A 338 -16.32 -42.07 -5.93
N ARG A 339 -15.23 -42.53 -6.56
CA ARG A 339 -15.23 -43.81 -7.27
C ARG A 339 -15.56 -44.90 -6.25
N PRO A 340 -16.49 -45.83 -6.53
CA PRO A 340 -16.72 -46.95 -5.63
C PRO A 340 -15.41 -47.74 -5.48
N ARG A 341 -15.02 -48.00 -4.23
CA ARG A 341 -13.92 -48.91 -3.91
C ARG A 341 -14.24 -50.26 -4.54
N ARG A 342 -13.37 -50.76 -5.39
CA ARG A 342 -13.35 -52.19 -5.71
C ARG A 342 -12.85 -52.89 -4.44
N THR A 343 -13.74 -53.63 -3.78
CA THR A 343 -13.39 -54.66 -2.80
C THR A 343 -12.63 -55.80 -3.50
N PRO A 344 -11.77 -56.52 -2.74
CA PRO A 344 -10.63 -57.27 -3.25
C PRO A 344 -10.96 -58.38 -4.24
#